data_AF-A0A6V7U1P9-F1
#
_entry.id   AF-A0A6V7U1P9-F1
#
_cell.length_a   1.000
_cell.length_b   1.000
_cell.length_c   1.000
_cell.angle_alpha   90.00
_cell.angle_beta   90.00
_cell.angle_gamma   90.00
#
_symmetry.space_group_name_H-M   'P 1'
#
loop_
_entity.id
_entity.type
_entity.pdbx_description
1 polymer ?
#
loop_
_entity_poly.entity_id
_entity_poly.type
_entity_poly.pdbx_seq_one_letter_code
_entity_poly.pdbx_strand_id
1 'polypeptide(L)'
;MASFLRKLFGLRRKKLTKKDSITGRNNSFPVPYLSKLEGNQLESGQSLIVRGVIISNEEFVINLTSGSRVILDEETRVLDDRLLCMKIELKKKRIRLNACINGEWGSEGFVKHKWKNGDEFDIRIRCHEDEFEVFVDHKLCARFGHYVPLTNISHLYVDGCVELYSVSWEGREYIVPYAADIPGNFYPGRRLYISGLIKKRAKHFQLILFSGVNKAFRMTTKFGFSKKMICDTQTTTQTTEEGGGEGEQKNNKNLLIGESPPTIFQLEEFPFRRKKAFDLLIYCEDKKFVIYIDDCLLGKYEHRINPQTIDRLSIEGDIVLHGVHLK
;
A
#
# COMPACT_ATOMS: atom_id res chain seq x y z
N MET A 1 39.66 -11.13 -1.23
CA MET A 1 38.92 -11.22 0.06
C MET A 1 38.03 -10.01 0.40
N ALA A 2 38.05 -8.91 -0.36
CA ALA A 2 37.24 -7.70 -0.07
C ALA A 2 35.73 -7.79 -0.45
N SER A 3 35.29 -8.82 -1.18
CA SER A 3 33.89 -8.98 -1.61
C SER A 3 32.99 -9.62 -0.53
N PHE A 4 33.56 -10.48 0.32
CA PHE A 4 32.78 -11.22 1.32
C PHE A 4 32.40 -10.36 2.53
N LEU A 5 33.23 -9.38 2.90
CA LEU A 5 32.97 -8.47 4.02
C LEU A 5 31.90 -7.43 3.72
N ARG A 6 31.69 -7.05 2.44
CA ARG A 6 30.62 -6.13 2.03
C ARG A 6 29.22 -6.75 2.20
N LYS A 7 29.13 -8.09 2.25
CA LYS A 7 27.88 -8.84 2.54
C LYS A 7 27.57 -8.94 4.04
N LEU A 8 28.58 -8.94 4.91
CA LEU A 8 28.37 -8.99 6.37
C LEU A 8 28.09 -7.61 6.99
N PHE A 9 28.63 -6.54 6.40
CA PHE A 9 28.49 -5.17 6.90
C PHE A 9 27.86 -4.21 5.89
N GLY A 10 27.00 -4.71 5.01
CA GLY A 10 26.14 -3.87 4.20
C GLY A 10 25.17 -3.11 5.10
N LEU A 11 25.60 -1.95 5.62
CA LEU A 11 24.72 -0.91 6.11
C LEU A 11 23.78 -0.59 4.95
N ARG A 12 22.61 -1.24 4.96
CA ARG A 12 21.55 -1.02 3.99
C ARG A 12 21.14 0.43 4.19
N ARG A 13 21.67 1.32 3.36
CA ARG A 13 21.35 2.74 3.41
C ARG A 13 19.84 2.82 3.18
N LYS A 14 19.08 3.21 4.21
CA LYS A 14 17.62 3.38 4.11
C LYS A 14 17.42 4.37 2.96
N LYS A 15 16.78 3.94 1.87
CA LYS A 15 16.51 4.82 0.73
C LYS A 15 15.65 5.94 1.29
N LEU A 16 16.17 7.17 1.21
CA LEU A 16 15.49 8.33 1.77
C LEU A 16 14.24 8.57 0.92
N THR A 17 13.10 8.48 1.57
CA THR A 17 11.83 8.98 1.09
C THR A 17 11.97 10.48 0.83
N LYS A 18 11.36 10.98 -0.24
CA LYS A 18 11.33 12.42 -0.52
C LYS A 18 9.94 12.92 -0.19
N LYS A 19 9.86 14.00 0.59
CA LYS A 19 8.63 14.79 0.72
C LYS A 19 8.33 15.36 -0.66
N ASP A 20 7.28 14.82 -1.30
CA ASP A 20 6.90 15.15 -2.67
C ASP A 20 5.37 15.18 -2.76
N SER A 21 4.85 16.19 -3.47
CA SER A 21 3.44 16.30 -3.81
C SER A 21 2.90 15.08 -4.56
N ILE A 22 3.76 14.41 -5.34
CA ILE A 22 3.36 13.24 -6.13
C ILE A 22 3.01 12.07 -5.21
N THR A 23 3.79 11.86 -4.14
CA THR A 23 3.56 10.79 -3.16
C THR A 23 2.51 11.17 -2.10
N GLY A 24 1.98 12.40 -2.13
CA GLY A 24 0.94 12.86 -1.20
C GLY A 24 1.44 13.22 0.19
N ARG A 25 2.76 13.37 0.38
CA ARG A 25 3.42 13.60 1.69
C ARG A 25 3.42 15.07 2.13
N ASN A 26 2.45 15.86 1.67
CA ASN A 26 2.41 17.30 1.90
C ASN A 26 1.50 17.72 3.04
N ASN A 27 0.70 16.80 3.58
CA ASN A 27 -0.17 17.09 4.70
C ASN A 27 0.62 17.05 6.01
N SER A 28 0.17 17.83 6.99
CA SER A 28 0.61 17.74 8.38
C SER A 28 -0.64 17.67 9.23
N PHE A 29 -0.66 16.74 10.18
CA PHE A 29 -1.76 16.59 11.13
C PHE A 29 -1.26 16.96 12.52
N PRO A 30 -1.94 17.87 13.24
CA PRO A 30 -1.53 18.27 14.57
C PRO A 30 -1.63 17.11 15.55
N VAL A 31 -0.72 17.08 16.53
CA VAL A 31 -0.69 16.09 17.62
C VAL A 31 -0.85 16.85 18.95
N PRO A 32 -1.79 16.45 19.85
CA PRO A 32 -2.63 15.25 19.78
C PRO A 32 -3.63 15.28 18.62
N TYR A 33 -3.73 14.16 17.91
CA TYR A 33 -4.64 13.96 16.79
C TYR A 33 -5.82 13.12 17.25
N LEU A 34 -7.01 13.71 17.28
CA LEU A 34 -8.27 13.02 17.56
C LEU A 34 -9.17 13.15 16.34
N SER A 35 -9.59 12.02 15.78
CA SER A 35 -10.49 11.98 14.63
C SER A 35 -11.61 11.01 14.88
N LYS A 36 -12.84 11.47 14.66
CA LYS A 36 -13.99 10.59 14.48
C LYS A 36 -13.83 9.82 13.16
N LEU A 37 -14.24 8.56 13.15
CA LEU A 37 -14.31 7.75 11.94
C LEU A 37 -15.65 8.06 11.27
N GLU A 38 -15.69 9.09 10.43
CA GLU A 38 -16.92 9.51 9.75
C GLU A 38 -17.34 8.50 8.67
N GLY A 39 -18.63 8.18 8.59
CA GLY A 39 -19.26 7.67 7.37
C GLY A 39 -19.39 6.15 7.19
N ASN A 40 -18.83 5.30 8.06
CA ASN A 40 -19.21 3.90 8.33
C ASN A 40 -18.30 3.36 9.45
N GLN A 41 -18.81 2.41 10.25
CA GLN A 41 -17.98 1.64 11.18
C GLN A 41 -16.83 0.97 10.42
N LEU A 42 -15.70 0.71 11.09
CA LEU A 42 -14.62 -0.06 10.46
C LEU A 42 -15.13 -1.41 10.00
N GLU A 43 -14.91 -1.72 8.72
CA GLU A 43 -15.33 -2.96 8.10
C GLU A 43 -14.14 -3.91 7.89
N SER A 44 -14.43 -5.21 7.79
CA SER A 44 -13.42 -6.22 7.43
C SER A 44 -12.74 -5.85 6.11
N GLY A 45 -11.42 -5.98 6.08
CA GLY A 45 -10.57 -5.65 4.94
C GLY A 45 -10.16 -4.18 4.83
N GLN A 46 -10.70 -3.27 5.65
CA GLN A 46 -10.21 -1.90 5.73
C GLN A 46 -8.89 -1.81 6.49
N SER A 47 -8.06 -0.81 6.18
CA SER A 47 -6.79 -0.57 6.86
C SER A 47 -6.71 0.88 7.33
N LEU A 48 -6.45 1.06 8.62
CA LEU A 48 -5.90 2.32 9.12
C LEU A 48 -4.44 2.41 8.72
N ILE A 49 -4.01 3.56 8.22
CA ILE A 49 -2.61 3.85 7.94
C ILE A 49 -2.22 5.13 8.68
N VAL A 50 -1.25 5.02 9.57
CA VAL A 50 -0.67 6.16 10.30
C VAL A 50 0.82 6.24 9.97
N ARG A 51 1.23 7.36 9.38
CA ARG A 51 2.63 7.65 9.07
C ARG A 51 3.05 9.00 9.61
N GLY A 52 4.28 9.06 10.07
CA GLY A 52 4.85 10.26 10.66
C GLY A 52 6.36 10.17 10.84
N VAL A 53 6.89 11.21 11.47
CA VAL A 53 8.28 11.33 11.89
C VAL A 53 8.31 11.33 13.41
N ILE A 54 9.24 10.57 13.99
CA ILE A 54 9.48 10.60 15.44
C ILE A 54 10.33 11.81 15.77
N ILE A 55 9.89 12.66 16.69
CA ILE A 55 10.56 13.94 17.01
C ILE A 55 11.34 13.94 18.34
N SER A 56 11.19 12.89 19.16
CA SER A 56 11.97 12.73 20.40
C SER A 56 12.19 11.25 20.75
N ASN A 57 12.88 10.97 21.86
CA ASN A 57 13.04 9.60 22.38
C ASN A 57 11.99 9.22 23.45
N GLU A 58 11.01 10.09 23.71
CA GLU A 58 9.87 9.75 24.56
C GLU A 58 8.89 8.81 23.84
N GLU A 59 7.78 8.49 24.48
CA GLU A 59 6.80 7.53 23.98
C GLU A 59 5.70 8.25 23.19
N PHE A 60 5.04 7.52 22.31
CA PHE A 60 3.81 7.97 21.66
C PHE A 60 2.80 6.81 21.60
N VAL A 61 1.53 7.14 21.42
CA VAL A 61 0.42 6.19 21.40
C VAL A 61 -0.39 6.32 20.13
N ILE A 62 -0.96 5.20 19.68
CA ILE A 62 -1.99 5.13 18.65
C ILE A 62 -3.10 4.26 19.23
N ASN A 63 -4.29 4.85 19.44
CA ASN A 63 -5.42 4.18 20.05
C ASN A 63 -6.62 4.17 19.12
N LEU A 64 -7.28 3.02 19.03
CA LEU A 64 -8.65 2.90 18.52
C LEU A 64 -9.59 2.85 19.72
N THR A 65 -10.55 3.78 19.74
CA THR A 65 -11.36 4.06 20.93
C THR A 65 -12.84 4.08 20.62
N SER A 66 -13.68 3.79 21.63
CA SER A 66 -15.14 3.75 21.47
C SER A 66 -15.82 5.13 21.51
N GLY A 67 -15.07 6.18 21.85
CA GLY A 67 -15.56 7.56 21.86
C GLY A 67 -14.42 8.58 21.94
N SER A 68 -14.77 9.85 22.10
CA SER A 68 -13.82 10.97 22.10
C SER A 68 -13.18 11.27 23.45
N ARG A 69 -13.61 10.62 24.55
CA ARG A 69 -13.09 10.85 25.91
C ARG A 69 -11.80 10.07 26.12
N VAL A 70 -10.70 10.64 25.65
CA VAL A 70 -9.38 9.98 25.59
C VAL A 70 -8.37 10.48 26.64
N ILE A 71 -8.66 11.62 27.27
CA ILE A 71 -7.86 12.26 28.33
C ILE A 71 -8.78 12.54 29.52
N LEU A 72 -8.27 12.40 30.75
CA LEU A 72 -8.99 12.77 31.97
C LEU A 72 -8.80 14.26 32.22
N ASP A 73 -9.88 14.96 32.51
CA ASP A 73 -9.91 16.37 32.87
C ASP A 73 -11.09 16.64 33.84
N GLU A 74 -11.36 17.91 34.15
CA GLU A 74 -12.42 18.30 35.08
C GLU A 74 -13.82 17.84 34.59
N GLU A 75 -14.03 17.78 33.28
CA GLU A 75 -15.30 17.37 32.64
C GLU A 75 -15.34 15.85 32.40
N THR A 76 -14.20 15.24 32.10
CA THR A 76 -14.03 13.85 31.72
C THR A 76 -13.48 13.03 32.89
N ARG A 77 -14.40 12.45 33.67
CA ARG A 77 -14.05 11.59 34.82
C ARG A 77 -13.82 10.12 34.46
N VAL A 78 -14.31 9.70 33.30
CA VAL A 78 -14.22 8.32 32.79
C VAL A 78 -13.85 8.37 31.33
N LEU A 79 -12.87 7.55 30.96
CA LEU A 79 -12.40 7.44 29.59
C LEU A 79 -13.23 6.42 28.82
N ASP A 80 -13.35 6.64 27.52
CA ASP A 80 -13.92 5.66 26.61
C ASP A 80 -12.96 4.46 26.45
N ASP A 81 -13.53 3.30 26.11
CA ASP A 81 -12.77 2.06 25.94
C ASP A 81 -11.70 2.22 24.87
N ARG A 82 -10.55 1.57 25.10
CA ARG A 82 -9.44 1.49 24.15
C ARG A 82 -9.39 0.08 23.60
N LEU A 83 -10.00 -0.11 22.44
CA LEU A 83 -10.18 -1.43 21.82
C LEU A 83 -8.86 -1.95 21.24
N LEU A 84 -7.99 -1.03 20.82
CA LEU A 84 -6.59 -1.30 20.54
C LEU A 84 -5.77 -0.12 21.04
N CYS A 85 -4.85 -0.38 21.96
CA CYS A 85 -3.86 0.58 22.44
C CYS A 85 -2.48 0.13 21.96
N MET A 86 -1.87 0.92 21.08
CA MET A 86 -0.49 0.73 20.66
C MET A 86 0.38 1.78 21.34
N LYS A 87 1.23 1.36 22.27
CA LYS A 87 2.20 2.23 22.95
C LYS A 87 3.61 1.99 22.43
N ILE A 88 4.19 2.98 21.76
CA ILE A 88 5.50 2.89 21.14
C ILE A 88 6.55 3.43 22.11
N GLU A 89 7.34 2.54 22.69
CA GLU A 89 8.39 2.83 23.67
C GLU A 89 9.77 2.94 23.00
N LEU A 90 10.18 4.16 22.62
CA LEU A 90 11.39 4.42 21.84
C LEU A 90 12.69 3.97 22.52
N LYS A 91 12.78 4.18 23.85
CA LYS A 91 13.94 3.77 24.67
C LYS A 91 14.06 2.25 24.77
N LYS A 92 12.92 1.55 24.94
CA LYS A 92 12.88 0.07 25.08
C LYS A 92 12.85 -0.67 23.74
N LYS A 93 12.65 0.06 22.63
CA LYS A 93 12.52 -0.48 21.27
C LYS A 93 11.34 -1.45 21.13
N ARG A 94 10.21 -1.14 21.77
CA ARG A 94 9.01 -1.98 21.81
C ARG A 94 7.77 -1.21 21.41
N ILE A 95 6.86 -1.88 20.71
CA ILE A 95 5.48 -1.44 20.53
C ILE A 95 4.66 -2.40 21.37
N ARG A 96 4.09 -1.91 22.47
CA ARG A 96 3.14 -2.67 23.31
C ARG A 96 1.76 -2.59 22.69
N LEU A 97 1.04 -3.71 22.69
CA LEU A 97 -0.34 -3.80 22.25
C LEU A 97 -1.17 -4.32 23.42
N ASN A 98 -2.25 -3.62 23.73
CA ASN A 98 -3.23 -4.04 24.73
C ASN A 98 -4.62 -3.47 24.40
N ALA A 99 -5.63 -3.85 25.16
CA ALA A 99 -6.95 -3.24 25.18
C ALA A 99 -7.32 -2.85 26.62
N CYS A 100 -8.10 -1.79 26.77
CA CYS A 100 -8.68 -1.38 28.05
C CYS A 100 -10.18 -1.29 27.89
N ILE A 101 -10.92 -2.22 28.49
CA ILE A 101 -12.37 -2.37 28.34
C ILE A 101 -13.01 -2.22 29.72
N ASN A 102 -14.00 -1.34 29.86
CA ASN A 102 -14.64 -1.01 31.14
C ASN A 102 -13.63 -0.63 32.24
N GLY A 103 -12.53 0.05 31.86
CA GLY A 103 -11.47 0.46 32.78
C GLY A 103 -10.46 -0.64 33.16
N GLU A 104 -10.64 -1.88 32.68
CA GLU A 104 -9.73 -2.99 32.95
C GLU A 104 -8.80 -3.25 31.78
N TRP A 105 -7.50 -3.42 32.05
CA TRP A 105 -6.51 -3.76 31.03
C TRP A 105 -6.46 -5.26 30.78
N GLY A 106 -6.41 -5.64 29.51
CA GLY A 106 -6.20 -7.01 29.09
C GLY A 106 -4.74 -7.47 29.20
N SER A 107 -4.46 -8.60 28.55
CA SER A 107 -3.11 -9.17 28.49
C SER A 107 -2.23 -8.41 27.49
N GLU A 108 -1.08 -7.95 27.95
CA GLU A 108 -0.15 -7.16 27.13
C GLU A 108 0.76 -8.04 26.26
N GLY A 109 0.87 -7.69 24.98
CA GLY A 109 1.89 -8.20 24.06
C GLY A 109 2.83 -7.10 23.60
N PHE A 110 3.99 -7.45 23.04
CA PHE A 110 4.86 -6.47 22.39
C PHE A 110 5.56 -7.00 21.15
N VAL A 111 5.88 -6.08 20.23
CA VAL A 111 6.77 -6.32 19.08
C VAL A 111 7.96 -5.38 19.12
N LYS A 112 9.10 -5.78 18.55
CA LYS A 112 10.32 -4.94 18.51
C LYS A 112 10.32 -4.04 17.28
N HIS A 113 10.75 -2.79 17.45
CA HIS A 113 11.02 -1.87 16.34
C HIS A 113 12.49 -1.42 16.35
N LYS A 114 12.94 -0.75 15.28
CA LYS A 114 14.30 -0.23 15.15
C LYS A 114 14.40 1.29 15.11
N TRP A 115 13.27 1.97 15.22
CA TRP A 115 13.20 3.42 15.10
C TRP A 115 13.98 4.16 16.19
N LYS A 116 14.46 5.35 15.85
CA LYS A 116 15.06 6.37 16.72
C LYS A 116 14.46 7.75 16.41
N ASN A 117 14.78 8.75 17.22
CA ASN A 117 14.46 10.14 16.89
C ASN A 117 14.91 10.48 15.45
N GLY A 118 14.03 11.15 14.70
CA GLY A 118 14.18 11.52 13.30
C GLY A 118 13.81 10.42 12.30
N ASP A 119 13.54 9.18 12.75
CA ASP A 119 13.10 8.13 11.84
C ASP A 119 11.61 8.31 11.48
N GLU A 120 11.30 8.01 10.22
CA GLU A 120 9.93 7.78 9.79
C GLU A 120 9.42 6.42 10.22
N PHE A 121 8.12 6.38 10.54
CA PHE A 121 7.37 5.17 10.81
C PHE A 121 6.18 5.01 9.86
N ASP A 122 5.87 3.77 9.52
CA ASP A 122 4.63 3.34 8.87
C ASP A 122 3.97 2.26 9.74
N ILE A 123 2.81 2.58 10.31
CA ILE A 123 1.98 1.64 11.05
C ILE A 123 0.67 1.46 10.29
N ARG A 124 0.29 0.21 10.06
CA ARG A 124 -1.01 -0.13 9.47
C ARG A 124 -1.74 -1.12 10.34
N ILE A 125 -3.01 -0.85 10.58
CA ILE A 125 -3.90 -1.71 11.34
C ILE A 125 -4.98 -2.15 10.36
N ARG A 126 -4.84 -3.37 9.83
CA ARG A 126 -5.82 -3.96 8.92
C ARG A 126 -6.86 -4.72 9.74
N CYS A 127 -8.12 -4.38 9.57
CA CYS A 127 -9.23 -4.96 10.30
C CYS A 127 -9.71 -6.23 9.58
N HIS A 128 -9.96 -7.28 10.35
CA HIS A 128 -10.68 -8.47 9.94
C HIS A 128 -11.82 -8.71 10.95
N GLU A 129 -12.69 -9.69 10.68
CA GLU A 129 -13.84 -10.00 11.54
C GLU A 129 -13.45 -10.34 12.98
N ASP A 130 -12.35 -11.08 13.18
CA ASP A 130 -11.94 -11.57 14.51
C ASP A 130 -10.70 -10.87 15.10
N GLU A 131 -9.92 -10.17 14.28
CA GLU A 131 -8.64 -9.62 14.69
C GLU A 131 -8.17 -8.40 13.86
N PHE A 132 -7.21 -7.66 14.42
CA PHE A 132 -6.37 -6.73 13.68
C PHE A 132 -5.07 -7.40 13.25
N GLU A 133 -4.70 -7.24 11.98
CA GLU A 133 -3.34 -7.45 11.51
C GLU A 133 -2.55 -6.13 11.60
N VAL A 134 -1.50 -6.12 12.42
CA VAL A 134 -0.66 -4.93 12.63
C VAL A 134 0.63 -5.05 11.83
N PHE A 135 0.79 -4.14 10.88
CA PHE A 135 1.99 -3.99 10.06
C PHE A 135 2.83 -2.83 10.56
N VAL A 136 4.13 -3.06 10.65
CA VAL A 136 5.14 -2.05 11.02
C VAL A 136 6.21 -2.04 9.94
N ASP A 137 6.43 -0.91 9.29
CA ASP A 137 7.31 -0.77 8.11
C ASP A 137 7.07 -1.88 7.07
N HIS A 138 5.79 -2.02 6.71
CA HIS A 138 5.25 -3.01 5.77
C HIS A 138 5.48 -4.48 6.15
N LYS A 139 5.86 -4.78 7.40
CA LYS A 139 6.01 -6.15 7.88
C LYS A 139 4.89 -6.48 8.86
N LEU A 140 4.17 -7.57 8.62
CA LEU A 140 3.23 -8.10 9.60
C LEU A 140 3.99 -8.49 10.88
N CYS A 141 3.63 -7.84 11.98
CA CYS A 141 4.34 -7.95 13.26
C CYS A 141 3.47 -8.54 14.36
N ALA A 142 2.16 -8.27 14.35
CA ALA A 142 1.21 -8.82 15.32
C ALA A 142 -0.14 -9.12 14.68
N ARG A 143 -0.86 -10.06 15.28
CA ARG A 143 -2.29 -10.28 15.13
C ARG A 143 -2.91 -10.03 16.51
N PHE A 144 -3.90 -9.18 16.58
CA PHE A 144 -4.52 -8.76 17.85
C PHE A 144 -6.00 -9.08 17.79
N GLY A 145 -6.44 -10.11 18.52
CA GLY A 145 -7.83 -10.52 18.56
C GLY A 145 -8.73 -9.46 19.20
N HIS A 146 -9.95 -9.33 18.69
CA HIS A 146 -10.92 -8.39 19.23
C HIS A 146 -11.43 -8.83 20.59
N TYR A 147 -11.44 -7.92 21.56
CA TYR A 147 -12.04 -8.15 22.88
C TYR A 147 -13.55 -7.85 22.88
N VAL A 148 -13.97 -6.93 21.99
CA VAL A 148 -15.35 -6.48 21.78
C VAL A 148 -15.57 -6.28 20.27
N PRO A 149 -16.82 -6.21 19.78
CA PRO A 149 -17.08 -6.05 18.36
C PRO A 149 -16.34 -4.87 17.72
N LEU A 150 -15.82 -5.06 16.51
CA LEU A 150 -15.13 -4.04 15.71
C LEU A 150 -15.96 -2.75 15.55
N THR A 151 -17.29 -2.90 15.48
CA THR A 151 -18.29 -1.84 15.33
C THR A 151 -18.30 -0.85 16.50
N ASN A 152 -17.72 -1.20 17.64
CA ASN A 152 -17.60 -0.31 18.80
C ASN A 152 -16.51 0.75 18.62
N ILE A 153 -15.62 0.64 17.63
CA ILE A 153 -14.60 1.65 17.35
C ILE A 153 -15.24 2.85 16.64
N SER A 154 -15.03 4.04 17.18
CA SER A 154 -15.57 5.28 16.61
C SER A 154 -14.53 6.39 16.44
N HIS A 155 -13.39 6.31 17.13
CA HIS A 155 -12.35 7.35 17.07
C HIS A 155 -10.94 6.75 17.00
N LEU A 156 -10.07 7.46 16.27
CA LEU A 156 -8.62 7.31 16.34
C LEU A 156 -8.04 8.44 17.17
N TYR A 157 -7.17 8.08 18.11
CA TYR A 157 -6.37 9.01 18.89
C TYR A 157 -4.88 8.72 18.72
N VAL A 158 -4.08 9.75 18.41
CA VAL A 158 -2.62 9.67 18.34
C VAL A 158 -2.03 10.81 19.16
N ASP A 159 -1.10 10.50 20.04
CA ASP A 159 -0.50 11.47 20.95
C ASP A 159 0.93 11.11 21.35
N GLY A 160 1.71 12.09 21.78
CA GLY A 160 3.11 11.96 22.15
C GLY A 160 4.07 12.48 21.08
N CYS A 161 5.31 11.99 21.07
CA CYS A 161 6.41 12.61 20.34
C CYS A 161 6.49 12.24 18.85
N VAL A 162 5.46 12.56 18.08
CA VAL A 162 5.43 12.36 16.62
C VAL A 162 4.88 13.58 15.89
N GLU A 163 5.33 13.78 14.66
CA GLU A 163 4.69 14.64 13.67
C GLU A 163 4.05 13.76 12.60
N LEU A 164 2.74 13.89 12.40
CA LEU A 164 2.00 13.09 11.43
C LEU A 164 1.97 13.79 10.07
N TYR A 165 2.20 13.03 9.00
CA TYR A 165 2.05 13.52 7.62
C TYR A 165 1.04 12.72 6.80
N SER A 166 0.57 11.57 7.32
CA SER A 166 -0.48 10.78 6.68
C SER A 166 -1.28 10.04 7.74
N VAL A 167 -2.59 10.29 7.75
CA VAL A 167 -3.58 9.45 8.43
C VAL A 167 -4.67 9.16 7.43
N SER A 168 -4.91 7.89 7.12
CA SER A 168 -5.94 7.50 6.16
C SER A 168 -6.59 6.17 6.54
N TRP A 169 -7.83 6.04 6.08
CA TRP A 169 -8.61 4.81 6.13
C TRP A 169 -8.86 4.40 4.70
N GLU A 170 -8.39 3.21 4.35
CA GLU A 170 -8.43 2.80 2.96
C GLU A 170 -8.63 1.29 2.80
N GLY A 171 -8.99 0.92 1.57
CA GLY A 171 -9.17 -0.47 1.20
C GLY A 171 -10.51 -1.08 1.57
N ARG A 172 -10.58 -2.38 1.29
CA ARG A 172 -11.66 -3.32 1.56
C ARG A 172 -11.11 -4.73 1.35
N GLU A 173 -11.97 -5.73 1.40
CA GLU A 173 -11.63 -7.04 0.84
C GLU A 173 -11.67 -7.01 -0.69
N TYR A 174 -10.57 -7.45 -1.30
CA TYR A 174 -10.41 -7.52 -2.75
C TYR A 174 -10.18 -8.97 -3.16
N ILE A 175 -10.98 -9.44 -4.11
CA ILE A 175 -10.78 -10.74 -4.75
C ILE A 175 -9.73 -10.57 -5.85
N VAL A 176 -8.73 -11.46 -5.87
CA VAL A 176 -7.70 -11.52 -6.92
C VAL A 176 -7.93 -12.79 -7.75
N PRO A 177 -8.09 -12.72 -9.08
CA PRO A 177 -7.83 -11.56 -9.95
C PRO A 177 -8.83 -10.42 -9.76
N TYR A 178 -8.30 -9.20 -9.71
CA TYR A 178 -9.06 -7.97 -9.55
C TYR A 178 -9.15 -7.26 -10.89
N ALA A 179 -10.34 -6.75 -11.24
CA ALA A 179 -10.54 -5.88 -12.38
C ALA A 179 -11.46 -4.73 -12.00
N ALA A 180 -11.20 -3.56 -12.56
CA ALA A 180 -12.04 -2.38 -12.37
C ALA A 180 -11.91 -1.44 -13.56
N ASP A 181 -13.00 -0.79 -13.91
CA ASP A 181 -12.97 0.33 -14.85
C ASP A 181 -12.27 1.53 -14.22
N ILE A 182 -11.77 2.43 -15.06
CA ILE A 182 -11.10 3.67 -14.71
C ILE A 182 -12.01 4.81 -15.17
N PRO A 183 -12.93 5.31 -14.31
CA PRO A 183 -13.86 6.36 -14.67
C PRO A 183 -13.11 7.62 -15.10
N GLY A 184 -13.44 8.15 -16.28
CA GLY A 184 -12.75 9.32 -16.85
C GLY A 184 -11.36 9.03 -17.44
N ASN A 185 -10.98 7.76 -17.58
CA ASN A 185 -9.71 7.29 -18.15
C ASN A 185 -8.44 7.77 -17.42
N PHE A 186 -7.26 7.25 -17.76
CA PHE A 186 -6.02 7.54 -17.03
C PHE A 186 -5.25 8.76 -17.55
N TYR A 187 -5.90 9.93 -17.66
CA TYR A 187 -5.29 11.17 -18.20
C TYR A 187 -4.10 11.70 -17.38
N PRO A 188 -3.22 12.54 -17.98
CA PRO A 188 -2.09 13.17 -17.27
C PRO A 188 -2.53 13.95 -16.01
N GLY A 189 -1.84 13.71 -14.89
CA GLY A 189 -2.17 14.24 -13.57
C GLY A 189 -2.81 13.21 -12.63
N ARG A 190 -3.36 12.11 -13.17
CA ARG A 190 -3.95 11.05 -12.34
C ARG A 190 -2.92 10.17 -11.66
N ARG A 191 -3.31 9.63 -10.50
CA ARG A 191 -2.51 8.77 -9.64
C ARG A 191 -3.28 7.49 -9.32
N LEU A 192 -2.68 6.36 -9.64
CA LEU A 192 -3.16 5.04 -9.22
C LEU A 192 -2.31 4.55 -8.05
N TYR A 193 -2.93 4.42 -6.89
CA TYR A 193 -2.36 3.88 -5.66
C TYR A 193 -2.82 2.43 -5.48
N ILE A 194 -1.88 1.53 -5.23
CA ILE A 194 -2.15 0.13 -4.96
C ILE A 194 -1.32 -0.30 -3.75
N SER A 195 -1.98 -0.77 -2.71
CA SER A 195 -1.31 -1.39 -1.57
C SER A 195 -1.66 -2.88 -1.51
N GLY A 196 -0.69 -3.70 -1.11
CA GLY A 196 -0.91 -5.15 -1.05
C GLY A 196 0.21 -5.90 -0.36
N LEU A 197 -0.03 -7.17 -0.07
CA LEU A 197 0.90 -8.10 0.56
C LEU A 197 1.37 -9.16 -0.43
N ILE A 198 2.69 -9.30 -0.57
CA ILE A 198 3.27 -10.37 -1.39
C ILE A 198 3.15 -11.71 -0.66
N LYS A 199 2.54 -12.72 -1.29
CA LYS A 199 2.34 -14.05 -0.69
C LYS A 199 3.68 -14.75 -0.37
N LYS A 200 3.67 -15.62 0.65
CA LYS A 200 4.86 -16.37 1.14
C LYS A 200 5.60 -17.14 0.06
N ARG A 201 4.89 -17.67 -0.94
CA ARG A 201 5.43 -18.48 -2.04
C ARG A 201 5.34 -17.79 -3.41
N ALA A 202 5.19 -16.47 -3.42
CA ALA A 202 4.97 -15.72 -4.66
C ALA A 202 6.03 -16.01 -5.71
N LYS A 203 5.60 -16.32 -6.93
CA LYS A 203 6.43 -16.46 -8.13
C LYS A 203 6.38 -15.19 -8.95
N HIS A 204 5.19 -14.59 -9.07
CA HIS A 204 4.95 -13.38 -9.83
C HIS A 204 3.64 -12.71 -9.43
N PHE A 205 3.48 -11.45 -9.81
CA PHE A 205 2.17 -10.82 -9.93
C PHE A 205 2.22 -9.83 -11.09
N GLN A 206 1.05 -9.51 -11.62
CA GLN A 206 0.90 -8.63 -12.76
C GLN A 206 -0.13 -7.54 -12.48
N LEU A 207 0.15 -6.36 -13.01
CA LEU A 207 -0.78 -5.24 -13.13
C LEU A 207 -0.88 -4.88 -14.61
N ILE A 208 -2.10 -4.64 -15.09
CA ILE A 208 -2.37 -4.26 -16.47
C ILE A 208 -3.28 -3.03 -16.49
N LEU A 209 -2.87 -2.01 -17.22
CA LEU A 209 -3.72 -0.90 -17.65
C LEU A 209 -4.11 -1.15 -19.11
N PHE A 210 -5.39 -1.34 -19.35
CA PHE A 210 -5.96 -1.61 -20.67
C PHE A 210 -6.41 -0.31 -21.34
N SER A 211 -6.35 -0.33 -22.67
CA SER A 211 -6.98 0.65 -23.55
C SER A 211 -7.79 -0.15 -24.57
N GLY A 212 -9.06 -0.42 -24.28
CA GLY A 212 -9.86 -1.38 -25.03
C GLY A 212 -9.26 -2.79 -24.98
N VAL A 213 -8.86 -3.31 -26.16
CA VAL A 213 -8.23 -4.63 -26.32
C VAL A 213 -6.71 -4.62 -26.15
N ASN A 214 -6.11 -3.43 -26.07
CA ASN A 214 -4.67 -3.26 -25.91
C ASN A 214 -4.28 -3.22 -24.43
N LYS A 215 -3.05 -3.64 -24.14
CA LYS A 215 -2.42 -3.45 -22.82
C LYS A 215 -1.48 -2.26 -22.94
N ALA A 216 -1.97 -1.08 -22.57
CA ALA A 216 -1.21 0.16 -22.64
C ALA A 216 0.02 0.12 -21.73
N PHE A 217 -0.12 -0.48 -20.55
CA PHE A 217 0.98 -0.71 -19.63
C PHE A 217 0.76 -2.01 -18.87
N ARG A 218 1.69 -2.95 -19.00
CA ARG A 218 1.69 -4.21 -18.26
C ARG A 218 2.95 -4.27 -17.41
N MET A 219 2.79 -4.28 -16.09
CA MET A 219 3.87 -4.47 -15.13
C MET A 219 3.85 -5.90 -14.60
N THR A 220 4.91 -6.65 -14.86
CA THR A 220 5.10 -8.02 -14.36
C THR A 220 6.28 -8.08 -13.41
N THR A 221 6.03 -8.57 -12.19
CA THR A 221 7.09 -8.86 -11.22
C THR A 221 7.44 -10.33 -11.25
N LYS A 222 8.72 -10.68 -11.10
CA LYS A 222 9.20 -12.06 -11.02
C LYS A 222 10.08 -12.20 -9.79
N PHE A 223 9.78 -13.17 -8.93
CA PHE A 223 10.49 -13.41 -7.66
C PHE A 223 11.46 -14.60 -7.73
N GLY A 224 11.81 -15.05 -8.94
CA GLY A 224 12.83 -16.10 -9.17
C GLY A 224 14.25 -15.62 -8.86
N PHE A 225 15.26 -16.39 -9.28
CA PHE A 225 16.67 -16.10 -8.99
C PHE A 225 17.11 -14.69 -9.43
N SER A 226 16.70 -14.27 -10.61
CA SER A 226 17.12 -13.00 -11.20
C SER A 226 16.18 -11.82 -10.89
N LYS A 227 15.28 -11.96 -9.91
CA LYS A 227 14.23 -10.99 -9.48
C LYS A 227 14.08 -9.75 -10.36
N LYS A 228 13.02 -9.70 -11.17
CA LYS A 228 12.84 -8.64 -12.18
C LYS A 228 11.49 -7.98 -12.07
N MET A 229 11.44 -6.70 -12.43
CA MET A 229 10.20 -6.03 -12.81
C MET A 229 10.31 -5.65 -14.30
N ILE A 230 9.31 -6.06 -15.06
CA ILE A 230 9.28 -5.91 -16.51
C ILE A 230 8.02 -5.11 -16.85
N CYS A 231 8.19 -4.04 -17.61
CA CYS A 231 7.09 -3.23 -18.11
C CYS A 231 7.08 -3.21 -19.64
N ASP A 232 5.93 -3.45 -20.24
CA ASP A 232 5.75 -3.41 -21.68
C ASP A 232 4.34 -2.95 -22.08
N THR A 233 4.16 -2.76 -23.39
CA THR A 233 2.91 -2.46 -24.06
C THR A 233 2.63 -3.56 -25.08
N GLN A 234 1.40 -4.04 -25.13
CA GLN A 234 0.94 -5.03 -26.10
C GLN A 234 -0.24 -4.45 -26.89
N THR A 235 -0.10 -4.37 -28.21
CA THR A 235 -1.13 -3.90 -29.13
C THR A 235 -1.70 -5.07 -29.91
N THR A 236 -3.02 -5.09 -30.07
CA THR A 236 -3.74 -6.15 -30.76
C THR A 236 -4.42 -5.55 -31.99
N THR A 237 -4.05 -6.01 -33.19
CA THR A 237 -4.66 -5.60 -34.45
C THR A 237 -5.43 -6.76 -35.05
N GLN A 238 -6.71 -6.54 -35.38
CA GLN A 238 -7.49 -7.49 -36.17
C GLN A 238 -7.23 -7.20 -37.65
N THR A 239 -6.79 -8.22 -38.40
CA THR A 239 -6.69 -8.15 -39.86
C THR A 239 -7.79 -9.01 -40.46
N THR A 240 -8.60 -8.42 -41.34
CA THR A 240 -9.47 -9.16 -42.24
C THR A 240 -8.69 -9.48 -43.50
N GLU A 241 -8.37 -10.76 -43.71
CA GLU A 241 -7.95 -11.22 -45.04
C GLU A 241 -9.20 -11.29 -45.91
N GLU A 242 -9.35 -10.33 -46.83
CA GLU A 242 -10.30 -10.47 -47.93
C GLU A 242 -9.73 -11.53 -48.88
N GLY A 243 -10.23 -12.75 -48.78
CA GLY A 243 -9.91 -13.82 -49.74
C GLY A 243 -10.34 -13.39 -51.13
N GLY A 244 -9.37 -13.11 -52.01
CA GLY A 244 -9.61 -12.91 -53.43
C GLY A 244 -10.01 -14.24 -54.08
N GLY A 245 -11.31 -14.48 -54.18
CA GLY A 245 -11.89 -15.63 -54.89
C GLY A 245 -13.39 -15.67 -54.72
N GLU A 246 -14.13 -15.62 -55.83
CA GLU A 246 -15.58 -15.81 -55.85
C GLU A 246 -15.93 -17.23 -55.40
N GLY A 247 -16.41 -17.36 -54.17
CA GLY A 247 -16.92 -18.61 -53.61
C GLY A 247 -16.25 -18.98 -52.29
N GLU A 248 -17.01 -18.91 -51.19
CA GLU A 248 -16.62 -19.17 -49.80
C GLU A 248 -15.86 -18.05 -49.07
N GLN A 249 -16.59 -17.01 -48.65
CA GLN A 249 -16.17 -16.10 -47.57
C GLN A 249 -16.05 -16.87 -46.24
N LYS A 250 -14.87 -17.44 -45.99
CA LYS A 250 -14.45 -17.82 -44.63
C LYS A 250 -13.87 -16.58 -43.96
N ASN A 251 -14.66 -15.94 -43.09
CA ASN A 251 -14.22 -14.84 -42.22
C ASN A 251 -13.22 -15.35 -41.16
N ASN A 252 -12.01 -15.74 -41.57
CA ASN A 252 -10.92 -16.04 -40.64
C ASN A 252 -10.36 -14.71 -40.12
N LYS A 253 -10.82 -14.28 -38.94
CA LYS A 253 -10.26 -13.13 -38.23
C LYS A 253 -8.90 -13.52 -37.64
N ASN A 254 -7.82 -13.16 -38.32
CA ASN A 254 -6.48 -13.32 -37.78
C ASN A 254 -6.17 -12.17 -36.80
N LEU A 255 -5.71 -12.53 -35.61
CA LEU A 255 -5.35 -11.57 -34.55
C LEU A 255 -3.82 -11.42 -34.51
N LEU A 256 -3.31 -10.28 -34.95
CA LEU A 256 -1.88 -9.98 -34.84
C LEU A 256 -1.61 -9.28 -33.50
N ILE A 257 -0.68 -9.84 -32.74
CA ILE A 257 -0.24 -9.28 -31.45
C ILE A 257 1.13 -8.65 -31.64
N GLY A 258 1.19 -7.31 -31.53
CA GLY A 258 2.42 -6.55 -31.47
C GLY A 258 2.88 -6.38 -30.02
N GLU A 259 4.10 -6.80 -29.71
CA GLU A 259 4.73 -6.53 -28.41
C GLU A 259 5.87 -5.53 -28.58
N SER A 260 5.85 -4.51 -27.73
CA SER A 260 6.92 -3.51 -27.69
C SER A 260 8.12 -3.99 -26.86
N PRO A 261 9.35 -3.50 -27.10
CA PRO A 261 10.53 -3.92 -26.35
C PRO A 261 10.33 -3.72 -24.84
N PRO A 262 10.58 -4.73 -24.00
CA PRO A 262 10.32 -4.63 -22.58
C PRO A 262 11.28 -3.63 -21.92
N THR A 263 10.73 -2.76 -21.08
CA THR A 263 11.52 -1.97 -20.13
C THR A 263 11.78 -2.83 -18.90
N ILE A 264 13.02 -3.28 -18.74
CA ILE A 264 13.47 -3.99 -17.54
C ILE A 264 14.18 -2.98 -16.65
N PHE A 265 13.61 -2.70 -15.48
CA PHE A 265 14.25 -1.79 -14.54
C PHE A 265 15.52 -2.42 -13.99
N GLN A 266 16.65 -1.72 -14.15
CA GLN A 266 17.91 -2.06 -13.47
C GLN A 266 17.80 -1.60 -12.02
N LEU A 267 17.48 -2.53 -11.15
CA LEU A 267 17.20 -2.26 -9.74
C LEU A 267 18.45 -2.57 -8.92
N GLU A 268 18.96 -1.59 -8.18
CA GLU A 268 19.99 -1.85 -7.15
C GLU A 268 19.48 -2.86 -6.11
N GLU A 269 18.20 -2.73 -5.76
CA GLU A 269 17.48 -3.68 -4.93
C GLU A 269 16.05 -3.89 -5.46
N PHE A 270 15.66 -5.16 -5.58
CA PHE A 270 14.29 -5.50 -5.96
C PHE A 270 13.30 -5.09 -4.86
N PRO A 271 12.30 -4.24 -5.15
CA PRO A 271 11.53 -3.52 -4.13
C PRO A 271 10.51 -4.41 -3.43
N PHE A 272 10.04 -5.48 -4.08
CA PHE A 272 9.04 -6.36 -3.50
C PHE A 272 9.66 -7.51 -2.70
N ARG A 273 9.10 -7.78 -1.52
CA ARG A 273 9.55 -8.87 -0.64
C ARG A 273 8.38 -9.75 -0.23
N ARG A 274 8.56 -11.07 -0.34
CA ARG A 274 7.58 -12.04 0.14
C ARG A 274 7.27 -11.80 1.63
N LYS A 275 6.00 -11.91 2.00
CA LYS A 275 5.45 -11.60 3.33
C LYS A 275 5.63 -10.15 3.78
N LYS A 276 5.91 -9.22 2.86
CA LYS A 276 5.85 -7.80 3.14
C LYS A 276 4.74 -7.16 2.33
N ALA A 277 4.08 -6.21 2.97
CA ALA A 277 3.25 -5.25 2.27
C ALA A 277 4.12 -4.35 1.39
N PHE A 278 3.48 -3.62 0.49
CA PHE A 278 4.09 -2.59 -0.35
C PHE A 278 3.03 -1.55 -0.69
N ASP A 279 3.48 -0.35 -1.06
CA ASP A 279 2.68 0.61 -1.80
C ASP A 279 3.28 0.82 -3.18
N LEU A 280 2.44 0.77 -4.19
CA LEU A 280 2.74 1.14 -5.57
C LEU A 280 1.96 2.40 -5.90
N LEU A 281 2.66 3.40 -6.40
CA LEU A 281 2.07 4.56 -7.04
C LEU A 281 2.49 4.60 -8.51
N ILE A 282 1.51 4.65 -9.40
CA ILE A 282 1.69 4.97 -10.82
C ILE A 282 1.12 6.37 -11.03
N TYR A 283 1.98 7.33 -11.34
CA TYR A 283 1.59 8.70 -11.68
C TYR A 283 1.65 8.89 -13.20
N CYS A 284 0.57 9.35 -13.81
CA CYS A 284 0.53 9.66 -15.23
C CYS A 284 1.03 11.09 -15.48
N GLU A 285 2.19 11.25 -16.11
CA GLU A 285 2.61 12.54 -16.70
C GLU A 285 2.19 12.58 -18.18
N ASP A 286 2.44 13.70 -18.87
CA ASP A 286 2.04 13.89 -20.28
C ASP A 286 2.66 12.86 -21.23
N LYS A 287 3.89 12.41 -20.96
CA LYS A 287 4.67 11.55 -21.88
C LYS A 287 5.04 10.19 -21.29
N LYS A 288 4.81 9.96 -20.00
CA LYS A 288 5.26 8.75 -19.31
C LYS A 288 4.49 8.49 -18.02
N PHE A 289 4.54 7.24 -17.58
CA PHE A 289 4.26 6.89 -16.19
C PHE A 289 5.51 7.08 -15.34
N VAL A 290 5.33 7.64 -14.14
CA VAL A 290 6.34 7.68 -13.09
C VAL A 290 5.91 6.72 -11.99
N ILE A 291 6.79 5.77 -11.67
CA ILE A 291 6.47 4.65 -10.79
C ILE A 291 7.25 4.79 -9.48
N TYR A 292 6.53 4.74 -8.37
CA TYR A 292 7.08 4.75 -7.02
C TYR A 292 6.70 3.47 -6.30
N ILE A 293 7.64 2.91 -5.52
CA ILE A 293 7.36 1.83 -4.56
C ILE A 293 7.79 2.30 -3.18
N ASP A 294 6.90 2.19 -2.20
CA ASP A 294 7.11 2.62 -0.80
C ASP A 294 7.68 4.06 -0.76
N ASP A 295 7.00 4.98 -1.46
CA ASP A 295 7.35 6.40 -1.64
C ASP A 295 8.73 6.68 -2.27
N CYS A 296 9.40 5.65 -2.78
CA CYS A 296 10.69 5.78 -3.44
C CYS A 296 10.51 5.67 -4.95
N LEU A 297 11.06 6.65 -5.70
CA LEU A 297 11.10 6.58 -7.15
C LEU A 297 11.78 5.29 -7.60
N LEU A 298 11.07 4.51 -8.41
CA LEU A 298 11.55 3.29 -9.03
C LEU A 298 12.04 3.56 -10.44
N GLY A 299 11.26 4.30 -11.23
CA GLY A 299 11.64 4.71 -12.58
C GLY A 299 10.47 5.22 -13.40
N LYS A 300 10.68 5.32 -14.71
CA LYS A 300 9.76 5.93 -15.67
C LYS A 300 9.48 4.97 -16.83
N TYR A 301 8.27 5.01 -17.38
CA TYR A 301 7.87 4.24 -18.55
C TYR A 301 7.19 5.16 -19.56
N GLU A 302 7.78 5.35 -20.75
CA GLU A 302 7.20 6.24 -21.75
C GLU A 302 5.89 5.70 -22.32
N HIS A 303 4.95 6.60 -22.57
CA HIS A 303 3.65 6.24 -23.14
C HIS A 303 3.84 5.73 -24.56
N ARG A 304 3.34 4.53 -24.82
CA ARG A 304 3.27 3.93 -26.17
C ARG A 304 1.84 3.88 -26.71
N ILE A 305 0.86 4.12 -25.84
CA ILE A 305 -0.56 4.32 -26.14
C ILE A 305 -0.99 5.59 -25.42
N ASN A 306 -1.93 6.35 -25.99
CA ASN A 306 -2.47 7.55 -25.37
C ASN A 306 -3.05 7.21 -23.98
N PRO A 307 -2.55 7.80 -22.88
CA PRO A 307 -3.04 7.50 -21.55
C PRO A 307 -4.52 7.86 -21.34
N GLN A 308 -5.07 8.80 -22.14
CA GLN A 308 -6.49 9.16 -22.10
C GLN A 308 -7.43 8.08 -22.63
N THR A 309 -6.92 7.03 -23.29
CA THR A 309 -7.73 5.89 -23.74
C THR A 309 -7.66 4.70 -22.78
N ILE A 310 -6.93 4.84 -21.66
CA ILE A 310 -6.80 3.79 -20.66
C ILE A 310 -8.04 3.75 -19.79
N ASP A 311 -8.82 2.67 -19.91
CA ASP A 311 -10.19 2.56 -19.41
C ASP A 311 -10.37 1.51 -18.31
N ARG A 312 -9.40 0.61 -18.12
CA ARG A 312 -9.53 -0.51 -17.19
C ARG A 312 -8.20 -0.93 -16.56
N LEU A 313 -8.27 -1.30 -15.29
CA LEU A 313 -7.20 -1.91 -14.51
C LEU A 313 -7.50 -3.41 -14.34
N SER A 314 -6.48 -4.27 -14.45
CA SER A 314 -6.53 -5.58 -13.80
C SER A 314 -5.25 -5.89 -13.04
N ILE A 315 -5.39 -6.68 -11.98
CA ILE A 315 -4.31 -7.10 -11.11
C ILE A 315 -4.49 -8.59 -10.77
N GLU A 316 -3.43 -9.37 -10.96
CA GLU A 316 -3.47 -10.82 -10.78
C GLU A 316 -2.16 -11.40 -10.24
N GLY A 317 -2.20 -12.68 -9.88
CA GLY A 317 -1.05 -13.44 -9.41
C GLY A 317 -0.92 -13.50 -7.88
N ASP A 318 0.33 -13.61 -7.41
CA ASP A 318 0.64 -14.06 -6.05
C ASP A 318 0.63 -12.94 -5.00
N ILE A 319 -0.47 -12.19 -4.93
CA ILE A 319 -0.66 -11.08 -3.99
C ILE A 319 -1.98 -11.18 -3.23
N VAL A 320 -2.06 -10.47 -2.11
CA VAL A 320 -3.31 -10.08 -1.45
C VAL A 320 -3.41 -8.56 -1.60
N LEU A 321 -4.49 -8.06 -2.18
CA LEU A 321 -4.71 -6.62 -2.32
C LEU A 321 -5.25 -6.06 -1.02
N HIS A 322 -4.67 -4.94 -0.59
CA HIS A 322 -5.11 -4.21 0.60
C HIS A 322 -5.86 -2.93 0.24
N GLY A 323 -5.47 -2.25 -0.84
CA GLY A 323 -6.08 -1.01 -1.30
C GLY A 323 -5.84 -0.77 -2.78
N VAL A 324 -6.83 -0.17 -3.44
CA VAL A 324 -6.76 0.30 -4.83
C VAL A 324 -7.50 1.63 -4.90
N HIS A 325 -6.78 2.72 -5.15
CA HIS A 325 -7.33 4.07 -5.15
C HIS A 325 -6.85 4.86 -6.36
N LEU A 326 -7.78 5.61 -6.94
CA LEU A 326 -7.52 6.43 -8.11
C LEU A 326 -7.81 7.89 -7.72
N LYS A 327 -6.82 8.77 -7.91
CA LYS A 327 -6.93 10.20 -7.60
C LYS A 327 -6.58 11.05 -8.82
#